data_AF-A0A918BQG2-F1
#
_entry.id   AF-A0A918BQG2-F1
#
_cell.length_a   1.000
_cell.length_b   1.000
_cell.length_c   1.000
_cell.angle_alpha   90.00
_cell.angle_beta   90.00
_cell.angle_gamma   90.00
#
_symmetry.space_group_name_H-M   'P 1'
#
loop_
_entity.id
_entity.type
_entity.pdbx_description
1 polymer ?
#
loop_
_entity_poly.entity_id
_entity_poly.type
_entity_poly.pdbx_seq_one_letter_code
_entity_poly.pdbx_strand_id
1 'polypeptide(L)'
;MRYTLLSTLCHVRETEITDSLVELFIQLVQEINTRAEKKVEGEFSKERKRVRGKEGILLRLAEAAVAEPGGTVRKVIYPVAGESTLKALAAEAAANEARYRARVRTVLRSSYSSHWRRMLSPLLNALELMCDNTAYRPVMDAIDLLKRYLDQPIAKEGAFFDVAEKIPLGGVVHEEWRKAVVDERDRVERLPYELCVLVSLRDALRRREI
;
A
#
# COMPACT_ATOMS: atom_id res chain seq x y z
N MET A 1 -42.24 -27.56 -4.72
CA MET A 1 -42.12 -26.77 -3.47
C MET A 1 -40.85 -27.09 -2.65
N ARG A 2 -40.52 -28.36 -2.34
CA ARG A 2 -39.29 -28.69 -1.57
C ARG A 2 -37.98 -28.25 -2.23
N TYR A 3 -37.84 -28.44 -3.55
CA TYR A 3 -36.65 -28.02 -4.28
C TYR A 3 -36.47 -26.50 -4.36
N THR A 4 -37.57 -25.74 -4.39
CA THR A 4 -37.53 -24.27 -4.42
C THR A 4 -36.99 -23.72 -3.11
N LEU A 5 -37.47 -24.22 -1.96
CA LEU A 5 -37.00 -23.80 -0.63
C LEU A 5 -35.52 -24.16 -0.40
N LEU A 6 -35.11 -25.34 -0.87
CA LEU A 6 -33.71 -25.76 -0.80
C LEU A 6 -32.82 -24.86 -1.68
N SER A 7 -33.24 -24.56 -2.91
CA SER A 7 -32.52 -23.67 -3.81
C SER A 7 -32.39 -22.25 -3.23
N THR A 8 -33.46 -21.69 -2.65
CA THR A 8 -33.39 -20.38 -1.99
C THR A 8 -32.46 -20.40 -0.78
N LEU A 9 -32.46 -21.48 0.02
CA LEU A 9 -31.56 -21.61 1.16
C LEU A 9 -30.09 -21.68 0.71
N CYS A 10 -29.80 -22.49 -0.33
CA CYS A 10 -28.45 -22.59 -0.89
C CYS A 10 -27.96 -21.23 -1.39
N HIS A 11 -28.80 -20.49 -2.12
CA HIS A 11 -28.46 -19.18 -2.63
C HIS A 11 -28.15 -18.18 -1.50
N VAL A 12 -28.99 -18.12 -0.46
CA VAL A 12 -28.74 -17.24 0.70
C VAL A 12 -27.43 -17.61 1.39
N ARG A 13 -27.17 -18.91 1.60
CA ARG A 13 -25.92 -19.35 2.22
C ARG A 13 -24.69 -19.04 1.38
N GLU A 14 -24.79 -19.20 0.06
CA GLU A 14 -23.72 -18.85 -0.87
C GLU A 14 -23.41 -17.35 -0.80
N THR A 15 -24.42 -16.48 -0.76
CA THR A 15 -24.22 -15.03 -0.61
C THR A 15 -23.58 -14.67 0.73
N GLU A 16 -24.04 -15.25 1.85
CA GLU A 16 -23.46 -15.01 3.19
C GLU A 16 -21.99 -15.44 3.27
N ILE A 17 -21.65 -16.58 2.65
CA ILE A 17 -20.27 -17.10 2.60
C ILE A 17 -19.41 -16.18 1.75
N THR A 18 -19.91 -15.72 0.60
CA THR A 18 -19.20 -14.80 -0.31
C THR A 18 -18.92 -13.47 0.39
N ASP A 19 -19.92 -12.89 1.05
CA ASP A 19 -19.76 -11.65 1.82
C ASP A 19 -18.71 -11.81 2.93
N SER A 20 -18.74 -12.95 3.63
CA SER A 20 -17.75 -13.26 4.67
C SER A 20 -16.33 -13.42 4.10
N LEU A 21 -16.18 -14.01 2.91
CA LEU A 21 -14.89 -14.14 2.22
C LEU A 21 -14.35 -12.79 1.75
N VAL A 22 -15.22 -11.91 1.25
CA VAL A 22 -14.86 -10.53 0.86
C VAL A 22 -14.41 -9.73 2.07
N GLU A 23 -15.14 -9.79 3.18
CA GLU A 23 -14.74 -9.12 4.42
C GLU A 23 -13.40 -9.67 4.95
N LEU A 24 -13.23 -10.99 4.95
CA LEU A 24 -11.96 -11.62 5.31
C LEU A 24 -10.82 -11.12 4.42
N PHE A 25 -11.02 -11.04 3.11
CA PHE A 25 -10.03 -10.49 2.18
C PHE A 25 -9.63 -9.06 2.52
N ILE A 26 -10.63 -8.19 2.77
CA ILE A 26 -10.40 -6.78 3.11
C ILE A 26 -9.56 -6.66 4.38
N GLN A 27 -9.91 -7.43 5.41
CA GLN A 27 -9.19 -7.47 6.68
C GLN A 27 -7.77 -7.99 6.51
N LEU A 28 -7.61 -9.07 5.73
CA LEU A 28 -6.33 -9.68 5.43
C LEU A 28 -5.37 -8.70 4.76
N VAL A 29 -5.79 -8.00 3.71
CA VAL A 29 -4.96 -6.98 3.02
C VAL A 29 -4.57 -5.84 3.98
N GLN A 30 -5.50 -5.42 4.85
CA GLN A 30 -5.20 -4.40 5.85
C GLN A 30 -4.19 -4.89 6.91
N GLU A 31 -4.32 -6.14 7.33
CA GLU A 31 -3.47 -6.73 8.35
C GLU A 31 -2.02 -6.89 7.88
N ILE A 32 -1.78 -7.28 6.62
CA ILE A 32 -0.42 -7.34 6.04
C ILE A 32 0.27 -5.98 6.15
N ASN A 33 -0.43 -4.93 5.72
CA ASN A 33 0.11 -3.57 5.70
C ASN A 33 0.44 -3.09 7.12
N THR A 34 -0.53 -3.19 8.04
CA THR A 34 -0.34 -2.74 9.42
C THR A 34 0.71 -3.55 10.18
N ARG A 35 0.82 -4.86 9.95
CA ARG A 35 1.89 -5.69 10.55
C ARG A 35 3.27 -5.30 10.03
N ALA A 36 3.41 -5.02 8.73
CA ALA A 36 4.68 -4.58 8.17
C ALA A 36 5.09 -3.21 8.74
N GLU A 37 4.17 -2.25 8.79
CA GLU A 37 4.40 -0.93 9.38
C GLU A 37 4.81 -1.03 10.85
N LYS A 38 4.07 -1.78 11.68
CA LYS A 38 4.39 -1.99 13.10
C LYS A 38 5.76 -2.64 13.31
N LYS A 39 6.10 -3.64 12.50
CA LYS A 39 7.40 -4.30 12.57
C LYS A 39 8.52 -3.32 12.28
N VAL A 40 8.37 -2.53 11.21
CA VAL A 40 9.37 -1.53 10.85
C VAL A 40 9.42 -0.39 11.86
N GLU A 41 8.31 0.07 12.39
CA GLU A 41 8.28 1.11 13.43
C GLU A 41 9.06 0.68 14.69
N GLY A 42 8.87 -0.57 15.13
CA GLY A 42 9.63 -1.14 16.25
C GLY A 42 11.14 -1.20 16.02
N GLU A 43 11.58 -1.50 14.80
CA GLU A 43 13.01 -1.57 14.43
C GLU A 43 13.60 -0.17 14.16
N PHE A 44 12.85 0.69 13.45
CA PHE A 44 13.30 1.97 12.93
C PHE A 44 13.39 3.07 13.98
N SER A 45 12.56 3.00 15.03
CA SER A 45 12.59 3.96 16.15
C SER A 45 13.97 4.10 16.80
N LYS A 46 14.78 3.03 16.74
CA LYS A 46 16.13 2.95 17.31
C LYS A 46 17.24 3.48 16.39
N GLU A 47 17.02 3.47 15.07
CA GLU A 47 18.05 3.75 14.05
C GLU A 47 17.89 5.11 13.36
N ARG A 48 16.79 5.82 13.63
CA ARG A 48 16.46 7.09 12.97
C ARG A 48 17.55 8.13 13.20
N LYS A 49 18.00 8.80 12.13
CA LYS A 49 18.90 9.96 12.26
C LYS A 49 18.17 11.06 13.03
N ARG A 50 18.85 11.65 14.03
CA ARG A 50 18.33 12.74 14.86
C ARG A 50 19.24 13.95 14.79
N VAL A 51 18.69 15.10 14.44
CA VAL A 51 19.33 16.39 14.72
C VAL A 51 19.35 16.59 16.24
N ARG A 52 20.52 16.89 16.81
CA ARG A 52 20.64 17.22 18.25
C ARG A 52 19.78 18.44 18.60
N GLY A 53 19.04 18.36 19.71
CA GLY A 53 18.22 19.47 20.20
C GLY A 53 16.96 19.77 19.39
N LYS A 54 16.52 18.85 18.51
CA LYS A 54 15.33 19.01 17.66
C LYS A 54 14.07 19.37 18.44
N GLU A 55 13.83 18.73 19.58
CA GLU A 55 12.68 19.04 20.44
C GLU A 55 12.71 20.48 20.94
N GLY A 56 13.88 20.97 21.38
CA GLY A 56 14.05 22.37 21.77
C GLY A 56 13.99 23.37 20.60
N ILE A 57 14.30 22.95 19.38
CA ILE A 57 14.08 23.78 18.18
C ILE A 57 12.58 23.84 17.87
N LEU A 58 11.88 22.70 17.89
CA LEU A 58 10.44 22.64 17.60
C LEU A 58 9.61 23.43 18.63
N LEU A 59 9.97 23.36 19.92
CA LEU A 59 9.32 24.15 20.97
C LEU A 59 9.46 25.64 20.69
N ARG A 60 10.69 26.12 20.47
CA ARG A 60 10.93 27.54 20.20
C ARG A 60 10.25 28.03 18.92
N LEU A 61 10.17 27.17 17.90
CA LEU A 61 9.43 27.46 16.67
C LEU A 61 7.93 27.60 16.93
N ALA A 62 7.35 26.70 17.73
CA ALA A 62 5.94 26.75 18.10
C ALA A 62 5.63 28.01 18.94
N GLU A 63 6.47 28.33 19.92
CA GLU A 63 6.34 29.55 20.73
C GLU A 63 6.40 30.82 19.87
N ALA A 64 7.35 30.90 18.94
CA ALA A 64 7.48 32.03 18.04
C ALA A 64 6.27 32.18 17.09
N ALA A 65 5.76 31.07 16.56
CA ALA A 65 4.58 31.07 15.69
C ALA A 65 3.30 31.48 16.44
N VAL A 66 3.16 31.08 17.71
CA VAL A 66 2.02 31.47 18.56
C VAL A 66 2.12 32.94 19.00
N ALA A 67 3.33 33.43 19.29
CA ALA A 67 3.55 34.81 19.71
C ALA A 67 3.29 35.83 18.60
N GLU A 68 3.64 35.52 17.34
CA GLU A 68 3.43 36.41 16.20
C GLU A 68 2.85 35.67 14.98
N PRO A 69 1.55 35.34 14.98
CA PRO A 69 0.94 34.50 13.95
C PRO A 69 0.86 35.16 12.57
N GLY A 70 0.84 36.50 12.51
CA GLY A 70 0.83 37.26 11.26
C GLY A 70 2.23 37.57 10.69
N GLY A 71 3.30 37.20 11.42
CA GLY A 71 4.67 37.52 11.04
C GLY A 71 5.20 36.60 9.94
N THR A 72 6.01 37.16 9.04
CA THR A 72 6.63 36.37 7.97
C THR A 72 7.69 35.39 8.52
N VAL A 73 7.86 34.23 7.87
CA VAL A 73 8.89 33.23 8.21
C VAL A 73 10.29 33.85 8.38
N ARG A 74 10.65 34.79 7.50
CA ARG A 74 11.96 35.47 7.56
C ARG A 74 12.17 36.30 8.83
N LYS A 75 11.10 36.87 9.39
CA LYS A 75 11.16 37.72 10.59
C LYS A 75 10.96 36.93 11.89
N VAL A 76 10.09 35.93 11.89
CA VAL A 76 9.69 35.21 13.11
C VAL A 76 10.45 33.90 13.29
N ILE A 77 10.63 33.14 12.21
CA ILE A 77 11.10 31.75 12.27
C ILE A 77 12.61 31.63 12.06
N TYR A 78 13.17 32.32 11.06
CA TYR A 78 14.61 32.25 10.76
C TYR A 78 15.53 32.73 11.89
N PRO A 79 15.18 33.78 12.68
CA PRO A 79 15.99 34.16 13.82
C PRO A 79 16.03 33.10 14.93
N VAL A 80 14.96 32.30 15.07
CA VAL A 80 14.84 31.25 16.09
C VAL A 80 15.59 29.99 15.67
N ALA A 81 15.42 29.59 14.41
CA ALA A 81 16.11 28.49 13.77
C ALA A 81 16.59 28.95 12.39
N GLY A 82 17.90 29.14 12.24
CA GLY A 82 18.49 29.59 10.98
C GLY A 82 18.02 28.78 9.78
N GLU A 83 17.94 29.41 8.62
CA GLU A 83 17.45 28.79 7.38
C GLU A 83 18.19 27.49 7.04
N SER A 84 19.51 27.45 7.27
CA SER A 84 20.34 26.25 7.09
C SER A 84 19.93 25.11 8.02
N THR A 85 19.60 25.40 9.28
CA THR A 85 19.10 24.42 10.26
C THR A 85 17.75 23.86 9.84
N LEU A 86 16.84 24.71 9.35
CA LEU A 86 15.53 24.27 8.85
C LEU A 86 15.66 23.40 7.60
N LYS A 87 16.54 23.77 6.66
CA LYS A 87 16.89 22.94 5.49
C LYS A 87 17.45 21.57 5.90
N ALA A 88 18.36 21.55 6.88
CA ALA A 88 18.91 20.30 7.42
C ALA A 88 17.84 19.42 8.09
N LEU A 89 16.93 20.02 8.86
CA LEU A 89 15.80 19.31 9.48
C LEU A 89 14.85 18.71 8.44
N ALA A 90 14.53 19.46 7.38
CA ALA A 90 13.70 18.98 6.28
C ALA A 90 14.37 17.83 5.52
N ALA A 91 15.67 17.96 5.20
CA ALA A 91 16.43 16.90 4.54
C ALA A 91 16.55 15.63 5.41
N GLU A 92 16.78 15.77 6.71
CA GLU A 92 16.77 14.64 7.65
C GLU A 92 15.39 13.97 7.71
N ALA A 93 14.31 14.75 7.78
CA ALA A 93 12.96 14.21 7.82
C ALA A 93 12.65 13.42 6.54
N ALA A 94 12.93 13.99 5.37
CA ALA A 94 12.75 13.34 4.08
C ALA A 94 13.60 12.06 3.95
N ALA A 95 14.87 12.08 4.38
CA ALA A 95 15.74 10.92 4.33
C ALA A 95 15.28 9.79 5.28
N ASN A 96 14.81 10.14 6.48
CA ASN A 96 14.25 9.17 7.42
C ASN A 96 12.95 8.56 6.88
N GLU A 97 12.05 9.39 6.32
CA GLU A 97 10.81 8.93 5.70
C GLU A 97 11.07 7.97 4.54
N ALA A 98 11.99 8.32 3.64
CA ALA A 98 12.39 7.47 2.53
C ALA A 98 12.94 6.12 3.00
N ARG A 99 13.79 6.12 4.04
CA ARG A 99 14.35 4.89 4.62
C ARG A 99 13.29 4.05 5.31
N TYR A 100 12.37 4.66 6.05
CA TYR A 100 11.25 3.98 6.69
C TYR A 100 10.39 3.28 5.63
N ARG A 101 9.95 4.02 4.60
CA ARG A 101 9.16 3.47 3.49
C ARG A 101 9.88 2.34 2.77
N ALA A 102 11.18 2.49 2.48
CA ALA A 102 11.97 1.43 1.86
C ALA A 102 12.00 0.16 2.71
N ARG A 103 12.15 0.29 4.03
CA ARG A 103 12.12 -0.87 4.94
C ARG A 103 10.75 -1.52 5.00
N VAL A 104 9.66 -0.72 5.05
CA VAL A 104 8.29 -1.25 4.99
C VAL A 104 8.10 -2.07 3.72
N ARG A 105 8.56 -1.57 2.57
CA ARG A 105 8.52 -2.30 1.28
C ARG A 105 9.25 -3.63 1.35
N THR A 106 10.44 -3.67 1.93
CA THR A 106 11.21 -4.92 2.10
C THR A 106 10.45 -5.93 2.95
N VAL A 107 9.87 -5.50 4.08
CA VAL A 107 9.08 -6.37 4.96
C VAL A 107 7.83 -6.88 4.25
N LEU A 108 7.07 -5.98 3.61
CA LEU A 108 5.89 -6.32 2.81
C LEU A 108 6.20 -7.35 1.73
N ARG A 109 7.27 -7.14 0.97
CA ARG A 109 7.71 -8.06 -0.09
C ARG A 109 7.99 -9.45 0.46
N SER A 110 8.69 -9.54 1.59
CA SER A 110 9.03 -10.81 2.25
C SER A 110 7.80 -11.53 2.81
N SER A 111 6.92 -10.79 3.50
CA SER A 111 5.66 -11.32 4.01
C SER A 111 4.76 -11.81 2.88
N TYR A 112 4.62 -11.02 1.82
CA TYR A 112 3.75 -11.36 0.69
C TYR A 112 4.25 -12.58 -0.09
N SER A 113 5.53 -12.59 -0.50
CA SER A 113 6.12 -13.65 -1.32
C SER A 113 6.18 -15.02 -0.66
N SER A 114 6.04 -15.09 0.67
CA SER A 114 6.10 -16.34 1.43
C SER A 114 4.73 -17.01 1.54
N HIS A 115 4.02 -16.81 2.65
CA HIS A 115 2.79 -17.54 2.94
C HIS A 115 1.55 -16.91 2.31
N TRP A 116 1.53 -15.57 2.23
CA TRP A 116 0.35 -14.80 1.86
C TRP A 116 -0.07 -15.02 0.42
N ARG A 117 0.88 -15.00 -0.51
CA ARG A 117 0.61 -15.27 -1.93
C ARG A 117 -0.02 -16.65 -2.15
N ARG A 118 0.41 -17.66 -1.37
CA ARG A 118 -0.14 -19.02 -1.43
C ARG A 118 -1.57 -19.09 -0.89
N MET A 119 -1.89 -18.37 0.18
CA MET A 119 -3.26 -18.30 0.72
C MET A 119 -4.20 -17.49 -0.18
N LEU A 120 -3.67 -16.49 -0.87
CA LEU A 120 -4.45 -15.58 -1.70
C LEU A 120 -4.99 -16.27 -2.96
N SER A 121 -4.22 -17.18 -3.58
CA SER A 121 -4.65 -17.92 -4.79
C SER A 121 -6.01 -18.60 -4.63
N PRO A 122 -6.24 -19.50 -3.65
CA PRO A 122 -7.55 -20.14 -3.49
C PRO A 122 -8.66 -19.16 -3.14
N LEU A 123 -8.37 -18.09 -2.37
CA LEU A 123 -9.37 -17.08 -2.02
C LEU A 123 -9.84 -16.30 -3.25
N LEU A 124 -8.93 -15.79 -4.07
CA LEU A 124 -9.30 -15.03 -5.27
C LEU A 124 -9.96 -15.90 -6.33
N ASN A 125 -9.60 -17.19 -6.40
CA ASN A 125 -10.22 -18.14 -7.32
C ASN A 125 -11.62 -18.57 -6.88
N ALA A 126 -11.94 -18.47 -5.58
CA ALA A 126 -13.28 -18.73 -5.06
C ALA A 126 -14.26 -17.55 -5.28
N LEU A 127 -13.75 -16.36 -5.61
CA LEU A 127 -14.56 -15.15 -5.81
C LEU A 127 -14.72 -14.86 -7.31
N GLU A 128 -15.98 -14.78 -7.73
CA GLU A 128 -16.36 -14.18 -9.01
C GLU A 128 -16.53 -12.66 -8.80
N LEU A 129 -15.58 -11.89 -9.31
CA LEU A 129 -15.59 -10.43 -9.19
C LEU A 129 -16.17 -9.84 -10.47
N MET A 130 -17.18 -8.99 -10.33
CA MET A 130 -17.86 -8.35 -11.46
C MET A 130 -17.86 -6.85 -11.25
N CYS A 131 -17.66 -6.08 -12.32
CA CYS A 131 -17.61 -4.63 -12.25
C CYS A 131 -18.18 -4.03 -13.53
N ASP A 132 -19.30 -3.31 -13.39
CA ASP A 132 -19.93 -2.58 -14.49
C ASP A 132 -19.37 -1.15 -14.61
N ASN A 133 -18.60 -0.69 -13.62
CA ASN A 133 -17.99 0.63 -13.62
C ASN A 133 -16.71 0.64 -14.48
N THR A 134 -16.77 1.30 -15.63
CA THR A 134 -15.64 1.42 -16.56
C THR A 134 -14.41 2.07 -15.94
N ALA A 135 -14.57 2.90 -14.90
CA ALA A 135 -13.44 3.53 -14.19
C ALA A 135 -12.57 2.50 -13.44
N TYR A 136 -13.15 1.36 -13.02
CA TYR A 136 -12.46 0.28 -12.32
C TYR A 136 -12.02 -0.85 -13.24
N ARG A 137 -12.25 -0.71 -14.56
CA ARG A 137 -11.78 -1.69 -15.55
C ARG A 137 -10.28 -1.99 -15.44
N PRO A 138 -9.38 -1.00 -15.23
CA PRO A 138 -7.96 -1.30 -15.03
C PRO A 138 -7.68 -2.20 -13.81
N VAL A 139 -8.50 -2.10 -12.76
CA VAL A 139 -8.38 -2.95 -11.56
C VAL A 139 -8.82 -4.38 -11.88
N MET A 140 -9.90 -4.55 -12.64
CA MET A 140 -10.35 -5.87 -13.13
C MET A 140 -9.28 -6.53 -14.00
N ASP A 141 -8.76 -5.81 -14.99
CA ASP A 141 -7.70 -6.33 -15.88
C ASP A 141 -6.42 -6.69 -15.07
N ALA A 142 -6.12 -5.92 -14.01
CA ALA A 142 -5.01 -6.22 -13.10
C ALA A 142 -5.23 -7.50 -12.28
N ILE A 143 -6.47 -7.76 -11.84
CA ILE A 143 -6.84 -8.96 -11.10
C ILE A 143 -6.75 -10.20 -12.00
N ASP A 144 -7.20 -10.09 -13.25
CA ASP A 144 -7.08 -11.17 -14.23
C ASP A 144 -5.61 -11.50 -14.51
N LEU A 145 -4.77 -10.47 -14.67
CA LEU A 145 -3.31 -10.64 -14.76
C LEU A 145 -2.75 -11.30 -13.49
N LEU A 146 -3.14 -10.83 -12.30
CA LEU A 146 -2.71 -11.39 -11.02
C LEU A 146 -3.05 -12.89 -10.95
N LYS A 147 -4.30 -13.29 -11.21
CA LYS A 147 -4.76 -14.70 -11.19
C LYS A 147 -3.90 -15.60 -12.10
N ARG A 148 -3.54 -15.14 -13.31
CA ARG A 148 -2.69 -15.90 -14.24
C ARG A 148 -1.25 -16.13 -13.73
N TYR A 149 -0.77 -15.24 -12.86
CA TYR A 149 0.61 -15.30 -12.35
C TYR A 149 0.72 -15.85 -10.93
N LEU A 150 -0.37 -15.89 -10.14
CA LEU A 150 -0.35 -16.28 -8.72
C LEU A 150 0.26 -17.66 -8.45
N ASP A 151 0.03 -18.63 -9.33
CA ASP A 151 0.56 -19.99 -9.15
C ASP A 151 1.96 -20.17 -9.75
N GLN A 152 2.45 -19.18 -10.51
CA GLN A 152 3.80 -19.22 -11.04
C GLN A 152 4.82 -18.91 -9.94
N PRO A 153 5.91 -19.68 -9.83
CA PRO A 153 6.95 -19.40 -8.85
C PRO A 153 7.58 -18.02 -9.08
N ILE A 154 7.94 -17.37 -7.97
CA ILE A 154 8.68 -16.11 -7.96
C ILE A 154 10.11 -16.43 -7.52
N ALA A 155 11.07 -16.25 -8.41
CA ALA A 155 12.47 -16.22 -8.01
C ALA A 155 12.65 -15.07 -7.00
N LYS A 156 13.43 -15.30 -5.94
CA LYS A 156 13.56 -14.38 -4.78
C LYS A 156 13.91 -12.93 -5.18
N GLU A 157 14.52 -12.72 -6.35
CA GLU A 157 14.85 -11.41 -6.92
C GLU A 157 14.48 -11.34 -8.40
N GLY A 158 14.03 -10.17 -8.87
CA GLY A 158 13.89 -9.88 -10.30
C GLY A 158 12.77 -10.63 -11.05
N ALA A 159 11.70 -11.05 -10.39
CA ALA A 159 10.53 -11.58 -11.08
C ALA A 159 9.72 -10.43 -11.72
N PHE A 160 9.91 -10.22 -13.01
CA PHE A 160 9.14 -9.29 -13.83
C PHE A 160 7.99 -10.03 -14.52
N PHE A 161 6.95 -9.29 -14.90
CA PHE A 161 5.98 -9.80 -15.86
C PHE A 161 6.63 -9.97 -17.24
N ASP A 162 6.03 -10.81 -18.08
CA ASP A 162 6.46 -10.94 -19.47
C ASP A 162 6.24 -9.60 -20.21
N VAL A 163 7.15 -9.27 -21.13
CA VAL A 163 7.10 -8.02 -21.91
C VAL A 163 5.86 -7.97 -22.82
N ALA A 164 5.30 -9.12 -23.18
CA ALA A 164 4.06 -9.22 -23.95
C ALA A 164 2.81 -8.88 -23.13
N GLU A 165 2.88 -8.82 -21.79
CA GLU A 165 1.74 -8.51 -20.95
C GLU A 165 1.35 -7.03 -21.06
N LYS A 166 0.04 -6.79 -21.11
CA LYS A 166 -0.53 -5.45 -20.94
C LYS A 166 -0.81 -5.24 -19.47
N ILE A 167 0.00 -4.41 -18.83
CA ILE A 167 -0.02 -4.24 -17.37
C ILE A 167 -0.65 -2.88 -17.03
N PRO A 168 -1.88 -2.84 -16.49
CA PRO A 168 -2.52 -1.57 -16.15
C PRO A 168 -1.82 -0.95 -14.94
N LEU A 169 -1.20 0.22 -15.16
CA LEU A 169 -0.57 1.02 -14.10
C LEU A 169 -1.50 2.13 -13.60
N GLY A 170 -2.28 2.74 -14.50
CA GLY A 170 -3.24 3.80 -14.16
C GLY A 170 -4.44 3.23 -13.39
N GLY A 171 -4.82 3.89 -12.28
CA GLY A 171 -5.90 3.42 -11.41
C GLY A 171 -5.55 2.23 -10.50
N VAL A 172 -4.37 1.61 -10.69
CA VAL A 172 -3.92 0.44 -9.92
C VAL A 172 -2.67 0.75 -9.09
N VAL A 173 -1.72 1.50 -9.66
CA VAL A 173 -0.45 1.83 -8.99
C VAL A 173 -0.44 3.32 -8.65
N HIS A 174 -0.50 3.63 -7.36
CA HIS A 174 -0.37 5.00 -6.88
C HIS A 174 1.02 5.57 -7.21
N GLU A 175 1.12 6.88 -7.44
CA GLU A 175 2.36 7.54 -7.90
C GLU A 175 3.55 7.27 -6.97
N GLU A 176 3.31 7.25 -5.66
CA GLU A 176 4.33 6.94 -4.65
C GLU A 176 4.96 5.54 -4.79
N TRP A 177 4.22 4.60 -5.39
CA TRP A 177 4.64 3.21 -5.60
C TRP A 177 5.23 2.97 -6.99
N ARG A 178 5.05 3.88 -7.96
CA ARG A 178 5.57 3.74 -9.33
C ARG A 178 7.04 3.37 -9.37
N LYS A 179 7.89 4.07 -8.61
CA LYS A 179 9.34 3.82 -8.55
C LYS A 179 9.72 2.47 -7.90
N ALA A 180 8.79 1.84 -7.18
CA ALA A 180 8.99 0.51 -6.61
C ALA A 180 8.44 -0.61 -7.51
N VAL A 181 7.61 -0.26 -8.49
CA VAL A 181 6.91 -1.20 -9.37
C VAL A 181 7.57 -1.29 -10.73
N VAL A 182 8.04 -0.16 -11.27
CA VAL A 182 8.62 -0.06 -12.61
C VAL A 182 10.12 0.23 -12.48
N ASP A 183 10.94 -0.57 -13.17
CA ASP A 183 12.39 -0.40 -13.21
C ASP A 183 12.83 0.62 -14.28
N GLU A 184 14.14 0.90 -14.36
CA GLU A 184 14.71 1.84 -15.33
C GLU A 184 14.53 1.42 -16.79
N ARG A 185 14.18 0.16 -17.05
CA ARG A 185 13.95 -0.42 -18.38
C ARG A 185 12.45 -0.54 -18.69
N ASP A 186 11.61 0.12 -17.91
CA ASP A 186 10.14 0.09 -18.01
C ASP A 186 9.53 -1.31 -17.79
N ARG A 187 10.26 -2.21 -17.10
CA ARG A 187 9.77 -3.53 -16.74
C ARG A 187 9.04 -3.46 -15.40
N VAL A 188 7.91 -4.17 -15.31
CA VAL A 188 7.09 -4.20 -14.11
C VAL A 188 7.48 -5.38 -13.23
N GLU A 189 7.95 -5.09 -12.02
CA GLU A 189 8.20 -6.08 -10.99
C GLU A 189 6.89 -6.67 -10.45
N ARG A 190 6.80 -8.00 -10.40
CA ARG A 190 5.58 -8.72 -10.01
C ARG A 190 5.17 -8.42 -8.57
N LEU A 191 6.01 -8.72 -7.58
CA LEU A 191 5.65 -8.58 -6.16
C LEU A 191 5.11 -7.19 -5.77
N PRO A 192 5.80 -6.07 -6.07
CA PRO A 192 5.28 -4.74 -5.72
C PRO A 192 4.01 -4.38 -6.50
N TYR A 193 3.87 -4.85 -7.75
CA TYR A 193 2.65 -4.67 -8.52
C TYR A 193 1.48 -5.46 -7.93
N GLU A 194 1.66 -6.77 -7.69
CA GLU A 194 0.65 -7.66 -7.09
C GLU A 194 0.14 -7.07 -5.75
N LEU A 195 1.02 -6.50 -4.92
CA LEU A 195 0.63 -5.77 -3.71
C LEU A 195 -0.25 -4.54 -3.98
N CYS A 196 0.06 -3.75 -5.01
CA CYS A 196 -0.75 -2.59 -5.41
C CYS A 196 -2.14 -3.03 -5.91
N VAL A 197 -2.23 -4.15 -6.63
CA VAL A 197 -3.51 -4.74 -7.07
C VAL A 197 -4.38 -5.09 -5.87
N LEU A 198 -3.82 -5.71 -4.84
CA LEU A 198 -4.55 -6.09 -3.63
C LEU A 198 -5.10 -4.89 -2.87
N VAL A 199 -4.30 -3.84 -2.73
CA VAL A 199 -4.72 -2.57 -2.11
C VAL A 199 -5.85 -1.94 -2.93
N SER A 200 -5.70 -1.90 -4.25
CA SER A 200 -6.71 -1.33 -5.16
C SER A 200 -8.02 -2.11 -5.15
N LEU A 201 -7.96 -3.45 -5.17
CA LEU A 201 -9.13 -4.32 -5.07
C LEU A 201 -9.83 -4.13 -3.72
N ARG A 202 -9.09 -4.12 -2.60
CA ARG A 202 -9.67 -3.84 -1.28
C ARG A 202 -10.43 -2.50 -1.28
N ASP A 203 -9.80 -1.48 -1.83
CA ASP A 203 -10.33 -0.11 -1.87
C ASP A 203 -11.57 -0.01 -2.77
N ALA A 204 -11.65 -0.80 -3.85
CA ALA A 204 -12.82 -0.89 -4.71
C ALA A 204 -13.98 -1.66 -4.05
N LEU A 205 -13.70 -2.82 -3.44
CA LEU A 205 -14.68 -3.62 -2.69
C LEU A 205 -15.31 -2.82 -1.54
N ARG A 206 -14.50 -2.06 -0.79
CA ARG A 206 -15.00 -1.18 0.28
C ARG A 206 -15.95 -0.10 -0.21
N ARG A 207 -15.80 0.33 -1.47
CA ARG A 207 -16.67 1.33 -2.11
C ARG A 207 -17.87 0.69 -2.83
N ARG A 208 -17.93 -0.66 -2.91
CA ARG A 208 -18.94 -1.42 -3.65
C ARG A 208 -18.94 -1.09 -5.14
N GLU A 209 -17.75 -0.90 -5.68
CA GLU A 209 -17.53 -0.63 -7.11
C GLU A 209 -17.24 -1.91 -7.91
N ILE A 210 -16.89 -2.98 -7.19
CA ILE A 210 -16.65 -4.35 -7.63
C ILE A 210 -17.37 -5.26 -6.62
#